data_AF-R7ZJC8-F1
#
_entry.id   AF-R7ZJC8-F1
#
_cell.length_a   1.000
_cell.length_b   1.000
_cell.length_c   1.000
_cell.angle_alpha   90.00
_cell.angle_beta   90.00
_cell.angle_gamma   90.00
#
_symmetry.space_group_name_H-M   'P 1'
#
loop_
_entity.id
_entity.type
_entity.pdbx_description
1 polymer ?
#
loop_
_entity_poly.entity_id
_entity_poly.type
_entity_poly.pdbx_seq_one_letter_code
_entity_poly.pdbx_strand_id
1 'polypeptide(L)' 'MDFSEYLRHTRHFHGLTQAVFAETLGYKQSTVSDIENKRKNASNKFKAALVRMYPRTESFERFLIEIKQGD' A
#
# COMPACT_ATOMS: atom_id res chain seq x y z
N MET A 1 -0.87 -6.34 11.31
CA MET A 1 -0.61 -5.74 9.99
C MET A 1 0.46 -4.66 10.14
N ASP A 2 1.60 -4.87 9.51
CA ASP A 2 2.64 -3.83 9.40
C ASP A 2 2.42 -2.93 8.18
N PHE A 3 3.26 -1.90 8.01
CA PHE A 3 3.11 -0.95 6.90
C PHE A 3 3.30 -1.61 5.53
N SER A 4 4.16 -2.62 5.44
CA SER A 4 4.47 -3.31 4.18
C SER A 4 3.27 -4.13 3.70
N GLU A 5 2.59 -4.79 4.63
CA GLU A 5 1.30 -5.45 4.40
C GLU A 5 0.22 -4.42 4.04
N TYR A 6 0.09 -3.33 4.80
CA TYR A 6 -0.86 -2.27 4.49
C TYR A 6 -0.70 -1.72 3.07
N LEU A 7 0.55 -1.48 2.64
CA LEU A 7 0.87 -1.02 1.29
C LEU A 7 0.41 -2.02 0.23
N ARG A 8 0.74 -3.30 0.44
CA ARG A 8 0.36 -4.41 -0.44
C ARG A 8 -1.17 -4.53 -0.55
N HIS A 9 -1.88 -4.49 0.57
CA HIS A 9 -3.35 -4.57 0.60
C HIS A 9 -3.99 -3.36 -0.07
N THR A 10 -3.46 -2.16 0.13
CA THR A 10 -3.92 -0.96 -0.59
C THR A 10 -3.81 -1.18 -2.10
N ARG A 11 -2.65 -1.64 -2.58
CA ARG A 11 -2.45 -1.92 -4.01
C ARG A 11 -3.43 -2.96 -4.55
N HIS A 12 -3.62 -4.07 -3.83
CA HIS A 12 -4.52 -5.14 -4.27
C HIS A 12 -5.99 -4.74 -4.24
N PHE A 13 -6.41 -3.98 -3.24
CA PHE A 13 -7.78 -3.45 -3.16
C PHE A 13 -8.14 -2.62 -4.41
N HIS A 14 -7.19 -1.84 -4.92
CA HIS A 14 -7.36 -1.06 -6.15
C HIS A 14 -7.08 -1.86 -7.44
N GLY A 15 -6.73 -3.15 -7.35
CA GLY A 15 -6.44 -3.99 -8.51
C GLY A 15 -5.19 -3.58 -9.31
N LEU A 16 -4.24 -2.88 -8.68
CA LEU A 16 -3.11 -2.28 -9.38
C LEU A 16 -1.86 -3.19 -9.40
N THR A 17 -1.09 -3.10 -10.49
CA THR A 17 0.27 -3.64 -10.53
C THR A 17 1.21 -2.74 -9.71
N GLN A 18 2.35 -3.27 -9.27
CA GLN A 18 3.33 -2.46 -8.53
C GLN A 18 3.85 -1.28 -9.36
N ALA A 19 3.93 -1.42 -10.69
CA ALA A 19 4.38 -0.36 -11.59
C ALA A 19 3.41 0.82 -11.61
N VAL A 20 2.13 0.57 -11.91
CA VAL A 20 1.08 1.60 -11.96
C VAL A 20 0.89 2.25 -10.59
N PHE A 21 0.94 1.44 -9.53
CA PHE A 21 0.81 1.95 -8.18
C PHE A 21 1.97 2.88 -7.79
N ALA A 22 3.21 2.49 -8.12
CA ALA A 22 4.39 3.31 -7.86
C ALA A 22 4.36 4.62 -8.66
N GLU A 23 3.99 4.57 -9.94
CA GLU A 23 3.86 5.73 -10.82
C GLU A 23 2.87 6.74 -10.24
N THR A 24 1.69 6.28 -9.80
CA THR A 24 0.67 7.13 -9.16
C THR A 24 1.17 7.82 -7.89
N LEU A 25 2.09 7.18 -7.16
CA LEU A 25 2.72 7.75 -5.97
C LEU A 25 3.93 8.63 -6.28
N GLY A 26 4.40 8.67 -7.53
CA GLY A 26 5.60 9.39 -7.96
C GLY A 26 6.92 8.67 -7.61
N TYR A 27 6.90 7.33 -7.57
CA TYR A 27 8.05 6.49 -7.22
C TYR A 27 8.33 5.42 -8.29
N LYS A 28 9.52 4.82 -8.22
CA LYS A 28 9.88 3.66 -9.06
C LYS A 28 9.19 2.40 -8.54
N GLN A 29 8.81 1.49 -9.44
CA GLN A 29 8.26 0.17 -9.09
C GLN A 29 9.13 -0.58 -8.07
N SER A 30 10.46 -0.51 -8.21
CA SER A 30 11.40 -1.15 -7.28
C SER A 30 11.25 -0.63 -5.85
N THR A 31 10.91 0.65 -5.66
CA THR A 31 10.69 1.22 -4.33
C THR A 31 9.48 0.57 -3.64
N VAL A 32 8.39 0.39 -4.37
CA VAL A 32 7.20 -0.33 -3.85
C VAL A 32 7.55 -1.79 -3.56
N SER A 33 8.24 -2.47 -4.48
CA SER A 33 8.65 -3.86 -4.29
C SER A 33 9.53 -4.06 -3.06
N ASP A 34 10.52 -3.20 -2.83
CA ASP A 34 11.40 -3.29 -1.66
C ASP A 34 10.65 -3.05 -0.35
N ILE A 35 9.67 -2.13 -0.34
CA ILE A 35 8.83 -1.89 0.83
C ILE A 35 7.90 -3.08 1.10
N GLU A 36 7.14 -3.54 0.09
CA GLU A 36 6.24 -4.69 0.24
C GLU A 36 6.97 -5.96 0.70
N ASN A 37 8.22 -6.15 0.27
CA ASN A 37 9.05 -7.28 0.68
C ASN A 37 9.88 -7.04 1.94
N LYS A 38 9.61 -5.97 2.70
CA LYS A 38 10.29 -5.61 3.95
C LYS A 38 11.82 -5.45 3.81
N ARG A 39 12.32 -5.24 2.58
CA ARG A 39 13.75 -4.96 2.30
C ARG A 39 14.11 -3.50 2.63
N LYS A 40 13.12 -2.62 2.61
CA LYS A 40 13.29 -1.20 2.90
C LYS A 40 12.09 -0.63 3.67
N ASN A 41 12.37 0.22 4.65
CA ASN A 41 11.33 0.99 5.32
C ASN A 41 10.85 2.15 4.44
N ALA A 42 9.53 2.37 4.41
CA ALA A 42 8.95 3.51 3.71
C ALA A 42 9.31 4.83 4.40
N SER A 43 9.72 5.83 3.60
CA SER A 43 9.95 7.18 4.11
C SER A 43 8.64 7.87 4.49
N ASN A 44 8.70 8.88 5.36
CA ASN A 44 7.52 9.65 5.74
C ASN A 44 6.86 10.33 4.53
N LYS A 45 7.65 10.77 3.54
CA LYS A 45 7.14 11.32 2.28
C LYS A 45 6.34 10.29 1.48
N PHE A 46 6.81 9.04 1.44
CA PHE A 46 6.08 7.96 0.77
C PHE A 46 4.76 7.66 1.50
N LYS A 47 4.78 7.58 2.84
CA LYS A 47 3.56 7.38 3.65
C LYS A 47 2.54 8.50 3.43
N ALA A 48 3.00 9.75 3.39
CA ALA A 48 2.14 10.90 3.13
C ALA A 48 1.54 10.86 1.70
N ALA A 49 2.34 10.50 0.69
CA ALA A 49 1.85 10.32 -0.67
C ALA A 49 0.78 9.22 -0.76
N LEU A 50 1.00 8.09 -0.07
CA LEU A 50 0.04 6.98 -0.02
C LEU A 50 -1.30 7.42 0.56
N VAL A 51 -1.30 8.06 1.75
CA VAL A 51 -2.54 8.52 2.40
C VAL A 51 -3.28 9.57 1.56
N ARG A 52 -2.54 10.43 0.86
CA ARG A 52 -3.13 11.45 -0.02
C ARG A 52 -3.79 10.86 -1.26
N MET A 53 -3.12 9.90 -1.91
CA MET A 53 -3.61 9.30 -3.17
C MET A 53 -4.66 8.21 -2.93
N TYR A 54 -4.57 7.52 -1.79
CA TYR A 54 -5.41 6.38 -1.43
C TYR A 54 -5.93 6.58 0.01
N PRO A 55 -6.83 7.55 0.23
CA PRO A 55 -7.42 7.79 1.54
C PRO A 55 -8.25 6.58 1.99
N ARG A 56 -8.30 6.35 3.30
CA ARG A 56 -9.09 5.24 3.85
C ARG A 56 -10.58 5.56 3.67
N THR A 57 -11.25 4.71 2.91
CA THR A 57 -12.72 4.73 2.77
C THR A 57 -13.32 3.64 3.64
N GLU A 58 -14.61 3.74 3.94
CA GLU A 58 -15.30 2.70 4.70
C GLU A 58 -15.17 1.31 4.04
N SER A 59 -15.26 1.24 2.71
CA SER A 59 -15.06 -0.01 1.95
C SER A 59 -13.66 -0.60 2.14
N PHE A 60 -12.63 0.25 2.21
CA PHE A 60 -11.26 -0.19 2.43
C PHE A 60 -11.03 -0.62 3.88
N GLU A 61 -11.62 0.07 4.85
CA GLU A 61 -11.57 -0.34 6.26
C GLU A 61 -12.19 -1.72 6.48
N ARG A 62 -13.37 -1.97 5.88
CA ARG A 62 -14.03 -3.28 5.92
C ARG A 62 -13.15 -4.37 5.32
N PHE A 63 -12.58 -4.12 4.14
CA PHE A 63 -11.63 -5.03 3.50
C PHE A 63 -10.43 -5.39 4.41
N LEU A 64 -9.86 -4.41 5.09
CA LEU A 64 -8.74 -4.65 6.01
C LEU A 64 -9.16 -5.44 7.26
N ILE A 65 -10.38 -5.26 7.75
CA ILE A 65 -10.94 -6.03 8.86
C ILE A 65 -11.15 -7.50 8.44
N GLU A 66 -11.71 -7.73 7.26
CA GLU A 66 -11.96 -9.08 6.72
C GLU A 66 -10.65 -9.87 6.55
N ILE A 67 -9.61 -9.25 5.99
CA ILE A 67 -8.28 -9.87 5.90
C ILE A 67 -7.76 -10.25 7.29
N LYS A 68 -7.90 -9.36 8.27
CA LYS A 68 -7.40 -9.59 9.64
C LYS A 68 -8.17 -10.70 10.38
N GLN A 69 -9.41 -10.97 10.01
CA GLN A 69 -10.22 -12.03 10.61
C GLN A 69 -10.02 -13.40 9.93
N GLY A 70 -9.46 -13.41 8.71
CA GLY A 70 -9.17 -14.63 7.95
C GLY A 70 -7.77 -15.23 8.16
N ASP A 71 -6.85 -14.48 8.79
CA ASP A 71 -5.53 -14.93 9.27
C ASP A 71 -5.58 -15.41 10.74
#